data_AF-A0A930RAH4-F1
#
_entry.id   AF-A0A930RAH4-F1
#
_cell.length_a   1.000
_cell.length_b   1.000
_cell.length_c   1.000
_cell.angle_alpha   90.00
_cell.angle_beta   90.00
_cell.angle_gamma   90.00
#
_symmetry.space_group_name_H-M   'P 1'
#
loop_
_entity.id
_entity.type
_entity.pdbx_description
1 polymer ?
#
loop_
_entity_poly.entity_id
_entity_poly.type
_entity_poly.pdbx_seq_one_letter_code
_entity_poly.pdbx_strand_id
1 'polypeptide(L)'
;MKKEQSIRKIGKLMLAISSCGVLLTAFQANKSVFAEDATTTEATTAAAATTEATTEATTATTEATTEATTAAPTRAAKEANAKVTGTIKNHDIKNYEYYTDVDIAVSLTDDDVKEGDYVTITLENVAVLTSLNGKDVIYEGKKIGTISVVSFENVNKARQGSNDKAQMEQAELESTRATLKITFTKAVEAVKPDVLKQAQFTIKSDNAYNGAVIANKDYTLNQVIKVGDSSVTSTVDIPKVEKFATETNSIHFTPSGNTIKFNADGSYETSTQFQVRGREGMKVGSTVELEFNDASGIEWKTSGADAIKVGDTHNAYFILPVYSNYSVNQYGAYVFPTGVAPKFKVTSVSAKKITLEMIEGDVPKELGVFFGVGKNRINIIDKSKIDIEKMQYDVSTVATATIDGKDSKGIYIYRIISDSTSAQLVLDSLVTDYKDIDTQESIKATDRGWKDPATIDGYEFVKTEKDREGNRIHWYKKVAQPTTEVTTEETTVETTAETTTSTPEEPKQEELPNTGVATTAVTTGLATLFAGLGLAVSKKKK
;
A
#
# COMPACT_ATOMS: atom_id res chain seq x y z
N MET A 1 -23.11 -51.54 39.44
CA MET A 1 -23.36 -50.21 40.06
C MET A 1 -22.32 -49.20 39.57
N LYS A 2 -22.64 -47.91 39.66
CA LYS A 2 -21.89 -46.76 39.10
C LYS A 2 -20.37 -46.76 39.37
N LYS A 3 -19.61 -46.21 38.42
CA LYS A 3 -18.90 -44.92 38.64
C LYS A 3 -18.67 -44.17 37.33
N GLU A 4 -18.72 -42.85 37.41
CA GLU A 4 -18.70 -41.95 36.26
C GLU A 4 -17.29 -41.64 35.73
N GLN A 5 -17.16 -41.45 34.42
CA GLN A 5 -16.28 -40.44 33.85
C GLN A 5 -17.04 -39.66 32.78
N SER A 6 -17.01 -38.32 32.87
CA SER A 6 -17.69 -37.42 31.94
C SER A 6 -16.66 -36.63 31.15
N ILE A 7 -16.81 -36.61 29.82
CA ILE A 7 -15.90 -35.94 28.88
C ILE A 7 -16.51 -34.58 28.50
N ARG A 8 -15.75 -33.47 28.59
CA ARG A 8 -16.00 -32.26 27.78
C ARG A 8 -14.83 -31.25 27.73
N LYS A 9 -14.27 -31.12 26.52
CA LYS A 9 -13.78 -29.93 25.77
C LYS A 9 -13.03 -28.77 26.48
N ILE A 10 -11.88 -28.41 25.87
CA ILE A 10 -11.42 -27.10 25.30
C ILE A 10 -9.87 -27.19 25.23
N GLY A 11 -9.12 -26.75 24.22
CA GLY A 11 -9.40 -26.24 22.86
C GLY A 11 -8.05 -26.17 22.09
N LYS A 12 -8.03 -26.35 20.77
CA LYS A 12 -6.77 -26.40 19.98
C LYS A 12 -6.38 -25.03 19.43
N LEU A 13 -5.09 -24.68 19.56
CA LEU A 13 -4.40 -23.70 18.71
C LEU A 13 -3.33 -24.49 17.93
N MET A 14 -3.32 -24.38 16.60
CA MET A 14 -2.27 -24.94 15.74
C MET A 14 -1.64 -23.81 14.94
N LEU A 15 -0.32 -23.68 15.07
CA LEU A 15 0.50 -22.66 14.43
C LEU A 15 0.89 -23.13 13.02
N ALA A 16 0.66 -22.30 12.01
CA ALA A 16 1.11 -22.57 10.64
C ALA A 16 2.31 -21.67 10.31
N ILE A 17 3.46 -22.30 10.03
CA ILE A 17 4.69 -21.62 9.64
C ILE A 17 4.67 -21.47 8.12
N SER A 18 4.79 -20.23 7.61
CA SER A 18 5.02 -19.96 6.19
C SER A 18 6.46 -19.52 5.99
N SER A 19 7.19 -20.23 5.14
CA SER A 19 8.65 -20.12 5.00
C SER A 19 9.08 -19.01 4.04
N CYS A 20 10.19 -18.34 4.38
CA CYS A 20 10.91 -17.44 3.50
C CYS A 20 11.48 -18.19 2.27
N GLY A 21 11.59 -17.52 1.12
CA GLY A 21 12.10 -18.11 -0.12
C GLY A 21 12.40 -17.06 -1.20
N VAL A 22 13.64 -16.55 -1.21
CA VAL A 22 14.16 -15.69 -2.28
C VAL A 22 14.53 -16.55 -3.49
N LEU A 23 14.10 -16.17 -4.69
CA LEU A 23 14.75 -16.62 -5.93
C LEU A 23 14.64 -15.55 -7.03
N LEU A 24 15.81 -15.17 -7.54
CA LEU A 24 15.99 -14.19 -8.59
C LEU A 24 16.16 -14.93 -9.93
N THR A 25 15.19 -14.85 -10.83
CA THR A 25 15.36 -15.21 -12.24
C THR A 25 14.62 -14.25 -13.14
N ALA A 26 15.35 -13.62 -14.07
CA ALA A 26 14.78 -12.69 -15.03
C ALA A 26 13.90 -13.42 -16.06
N PHE A 27 12.78 -12.81 -16.41
CA PHE A 27 12.05 -13.13 -17.64
C PHE A 27 11.81 -11.82 -18.41
N GLN A 28 12.33 -11.75 -19.63
CA GLN A 28 11.95 -10.70 -20.56
C GLN A 28 10.51 -10.97 -21.00
N ALA A 29 9.60 -10.02 -20.76
CA ALA A 29 8.23 -10.08 -21.26
C ALA A 29 8.10 -9.24 -22.53
N ASN A 30 7.39 -9.79 -23.52
CA ASN A 30 7.21 -9.17 -24.84
C ASN A 30 6.56 -7.79 -24.78
N LYS A 31 6.94 -6.95 -25.76
CA LYS A 31 6.24 -5.70 -26.08
C LYS A 31 4.78 -5.97 -26.45
N SER A 32 3.83 -5.47 -25.66
CA SER A 32 2.49 -5.18 -26.15
C SER A 32 2.54 -3.85 -26.91
N VAL A 33 2.58 -3.90 -28.24
CA VAL A 33 2.53 -2.71 -29.09
C VAL A 33 1.09 -2.22 -29.14
N PHE A 34 0.84 -0.99 -28.68
CA PHE A 34 -0.38 -0.27 -29.02
C PHE A 34 -0.34 0.11 -30.51
N ALA A 35 -1.50 0.01 -31.17
CA ALA A 35 -1.62 0.42 -32.57
C ALA A 35 -1.39 1.94 -32.69
N GLU A 36 -0.49 2.33 -33.60
CA GLU A 36 -0.27 3.71 -34.01
C GLU A 36 -0.77 3.81 -35.46
N ASP A 37 -1.89 4.50 -35.66
CA ASP A 37 -2.48 4.68 -36.98
C ASP A 37 -1.66 5.68 -37.81
N ALA A 38 -1.07 5.19 -38.90
CA ALA A 38 -0.25 6.00 -39.79
C ALA A 38 -1.05 6.51 -41.00
N THR A 39 -1.23 7.84 -41.07
CA THR A 39 -1.43 8.60 -42.32
C THR A 39 -0.50 9.82 -42.25
N THR A 40 0.15 10.32 -43.31
CA THR A 40 -0.16 10.23 -44.75
C THR A 40 1.12 10.24 -45.59
N THR A 41 1.08 9.66 -46.79
CA THR A 41 2.19 9.62 -47.76
C THR A 41 2.24 10.87 -48.65
N GLU A 42 3.43 11.35 -48.99
CA GLU A 42 3.67 12.19 -50.17
C GLU A 42 4.83 11.64 -51.01
N ALA A 43 4.63 11.58 -52.34
CA ALA A 43 5.64 11.46 -53.42
C ALA A 43 6.62 10.25 -53.43
N THR A 44 7.06 9.69 -54.57
CA THR A 44 6.66 9.76 -56.00
C THR A 44 7.34 8.59 -56.75
N THR A 45 6.74 8.12 -57.85
CA THR A 45 7.39 7.48 -59.04
C THR A 45 8.54 6.47 -58.85
N ALA A 46 8.33 5.23 -59.30
CA ALA A 46 8.85 4.76 -60.60
C ALA A 46 8.39 3.32 -60.88
N ALA A 47 8.21 2.98 -62.16
CA ALA A 47 7.80 1.65 -62.60
C ALA A 47 9.00 0.81 -63.06
N ALA A 48 8.96 -0.50 -62.81
CA ALA A 48 9.59 -1.52 -63.65
C ALA A 48 8.84 -2.86 -63.46
N ALA A 49 8.71 -3.63 -64.53
CA ALA A 49 8.05 -4.93 -64.56
C ALA A 49 9.09 -6.08 -64.56
N THR A 50 8.63 -7.27 -64.99
CA THR A 50 9.43 -8.46 -65.37
C THR A 50 9.75 -9.41 -64.20
N THR A 51 8.96 -10.48 -63.96
CA THR A 51 8.88 -11.81 -64.64
C THR A 51 9.77 -12.88 -63.97
N GLU A 52 9.23 -14.11 -63.97
CA GLU A 52 9.72 -15.38 -63.42
C GLU A 52 11.21 -15.71 -63.60
N ALA A 53 11.77 -16.47 -62.66
CA ALA A 53 12.59 -17.65 -62.97
C ALA A 53 12.72 -18.61 -61.77
N THR A 54 12.38 -19.88 -61.99
CA THR A 54 12.72 -21.01 -61.11
C THR A 54 14.18 -21.41 -61.33
N THR A 55 14.93 -21.81 -60.29
CA THR A 55 16.12 -22.67 -60.48
C THR A 55 16.35 -23.56 -59.26
N GLU A 56 16.55 -24.85 -59.50
CA GLU A 56 16.87 -25.86 -58.49
C GLU A 56 18.33 -25.79 -58.05
N ALA A 57 18.62 -26.27 -56.83
CA ALA A 57 19.96 -26.66 -56.43
C ALA A 57 19.90 -27.92 -55.53
N THR A 58 20.13 -29.07 -56.15
CA THR A 58 20.19 -30.38 -55.47
C THR A 58 21.60 -30.64 -54.95
N THR A 59 21.80 -31.06 -53.69
CA THR A 59 22.84 -32.04 -53.36
C THR A 59 22.76 -32.66 -51.96
N ALA A 60 23.27 -33.89 -51.88
CA ALA A 60 23.85 -34.55 -50.69
C ALA A 60 22.90 -35.00 -49.55
N THR A 61 22.24 -36.14 -49.78
CA THR A 61 21.81 -37.08 -48.74
C THR A 61 22.97 -37.42 -47.78
N THR A 62 22.70 -37.45 -46.48
CA THR A 62 23.48 -38.24 -45.52
C THR A 62 22.47 -39.00 -44.66
N GLU A 63 22.48 -40.33 -44.76
CA GLU A 63 21.63 -41.17 -43.93
C GLU A 63 22.18 -41.21 -42.50
N ALA A 64 21.38 -40.75 -41.54
CA ALA A 64 21.58 -41.02 -40.12
C ALA A 64 20.30 -41.64 -39.58
N THR A 65 20.41 -42.88 -39.11
CA THR A 65 19.27 -43.70 -38.68
C THR A 65 18.73 -43.19 -37.34
N THR A 66 17.75 -42.29 -37.36
CA THR A 66 16.92 -41.99 -36.19
C THR A 66 15.74 -42.94 -36.15
N GLU A 67 15.59 -43.68 -35.05
CA GLU A 67 14.41 -44.48 -34.77
C GLU A 67 13.18 -43.57 -34.72
N ALA A 68 12.37 -43.61 -35.77
CA ALA A 68 11.06 -42.99 -35.76
C ALA A 68 10.13 -43.81 -34.85
N THR A 69 10.15 -43.53 -33.55
CA THR A 69 8.95 -43.73 -32.73
C THR A 69 7.85 -42.86 -33.32
N THR A 70 7.08 -43.44 -34.22
CA THR A 70 5.88 -42.84 -34.80
C THR A 70 4.85 -42.70 -33.68
N ALA A 71 4.97 -41.60 -32.92
CA ALA A 71 3.91 -41.16 -32.04
C ALA A 71 2.65 -41.02 -32.90
N ALA A 72 1.60 -41.77 -32.54
CA ALA A 72 0.30 -41.59 -33.16
C ALA A 72 -0.05 -40.09 -33.10
N PRO A 73 -0.64 -39.51 -34.17
CA PRO A 73 -0.89 -38.08 -34.22
C PRO A 73 -1.68 -37.66 -33.00
N THR A 74 -1.08 -36.82 -32.15
CA THR A 74 -1.71 -36.35 -30.92
C THR A 74 -3.04 -35.71 -31.30
N ARG A 75 -4.13 -36.31 -30.81
CA ARG A 75 -5.50 -35.83 -31.03
C ARG A 75 -5.53 -34.33 -30.78
N ALA A 76 -5.98 -33.55 -31.76
CA ALA A 76 -6.09 -32.11 -31.62
C ALA A 76 -6.92 -31.79 -30.37
N ALA A 77 -6.39 -30.91 -29.51
CA ALA A 77 -7.03 -30.46 -28.29
C ALA A 77 -8.41 -29.87 -28.60
N LYS A 78 -9.44 -30.34 -27.89
CA LYS A 78 -10.81 -29.81 -27.99
C LYS A 78 -11.22 -29.04 -26.74
N GLU A 79 -12.25 -28.23 -26.90
CA GLU A 79 -13.06 -27.79 -25.78
C GLU A 79 -13.90 -28.97 -25.27
N ALA A 80 -13.80 -29.25 -23.97
CA ALA A 80 -14.56 -30.30 -23.30
C ALA A 80 -15.89 -29.73 -22.79
N ASN A 81 -16.98 -30.47 -22.98
CA ASN A 81 -18.27 -30.07 -22.43
C ASN A 81 -18.22 -30.12 -20.89
N ALA A 82 -18.73 -29.07 -20.27
CA ALA A 82 -18.71 -28.88 -18.82
C ALA A 82 -19.93 -28.09 -18.35
N LYS A 83 -20.17 -28.15 -17.04
CA LYS A 83 -21.17 -27.34 -16.34
C LYS A 83 -20.53 -26.59 -15.17
N VAL A 84 -21.17 -25.51 -14.74
CA VAL A 84 -20.74 -24.70 -13.60
C VAL A 84 -21.85 -24.58 -12.57
N THR A 85 -21.48 -24.72 -11.30
CA THR A 85 -22.30 -24.42 -10.13
C THR A 85 -21.48 -23.56 -9.17
N GLY A 86 -22.11 -22.95 -8.16
CA GLY A 86 -21.41 -22.13 -7.18
C GLY A 86 -22.18 -20.90 -6.72
N THR A 87 -21.46 -19.92 -6.19
CA THR A 87 -21.99 -18.67 -5.64
C THR A 87 -21.14 -17.47 -6.03
N ILE A 88 -21.82 -16.35 -6.29
CA ILE A 88 -21.23 -15.01 -6.41
C ILE A 88 -21.78 -14.20 -5.23
N LYS A 89 -20.90 -13.62 -4.41
CA LYS A 89 -21.28 -12.82 -3.24
C LYS A 89 -20.72 -11.41 -3.37
N ASN A 90 -21.60 -10.42 -3.31
CA ASN A 90 -21.24 -9.00 -3.38
C ASN A 90 -20.84 -8.46 -2.00
N HIS A 91 -19.88 -7.53 -1.98
CA HIS A 91 -19.54 -6.69 -0.84
C HIS A 91 -20.22 -5.32 -0.95
N ASP A 92 -20.24 -4.56 0.15
CA ASP A 92 -20.73 -3.17 0.16
C ASP A 92 -19.99 -2.29 -0.86
N ILE A 93 -20.74 -1.52 -1.65
CA ILE A 93 -20.17 -0.56 -2.60
C ILE A 93 -19.54 0.61 -1.84
N LYS A 94 -18.27 0.91 -2.13
CA LYS A 94 -17.51 2.01 -1.51
C LYS A 94 -16.77 2.78 -2.59
N ASN A 95 -16.86 4.11 -2.55
CA ASN A 95 -16.27 4.99 -3.58
C ASN A 95 -16.66 4.60 -5.02
N TYR A 96 -17.93 4.19 -5.23
CA TYR A 96 -18.48 3.72 -6.51
C TYR A 96 -17.90 2.39 -7.03
N GLU A 97 -16.99 1.77 -6.27
CA GLU A 97 -16.37 0.48 -6.56
C GLU A 97 -17.06 -0.65 -5.79
N TYR A 98 -17.10 -1.85 -6.37
CA TYR A 98 -17.61 -3.03 -5.70
C TYR A 98 -16.70 -4.25 -5.87
N TYR A 99 -16.78 -5.14 -4.89
CA TYR A 99 -15.91 -6.32 -4.77
C TYR A 99 -16.77 -7.58 -4.66
N THR A 100 -16.25 -8.71 -5.14
CA THR A 100 -16.95 -10.00 -5.15
C THR A 100 -16.11 -11.11 -4.53
N ASP A 101 -16.76 -11.98 -3.75
CA ASP A 101 -16.26 -13.32 -3.48
C ASP A 101 -16.90 -14.29 -4.49
N VAL A 102 -16.08 -15.10 -5.15
CA VAL A 102 -16.53 -16.11 -6.12
C VAL A 102 -16.08 -17.48 -5.64
N ASP A 103 -17.01 -18.42 -5.56
CA ASP A 103 -16.74 -19.83 -5.28
C ASP A 103 -17.53 -20.67 -6.29
N ILE A 104 -16.85 -21.13 -7.34
CA ILE A 104 -17.46 -21.92 -8.42
C ILE A 104 -16.83 -23.30 -8.54
N ALA A 105 -17.66 -24.29 -8.83
CA ALA A 105 -17.27 -25.65 -9.15
C ALA A 105 -17.57 -25.92 -10.63
N VAL A 106 -16.53 -26.26 -11.39
CA VAL A 106 -16.67 -26.73 -12.78
C VAL A 106 -16.62 -28.25 -12.80
N SER A 107 -17.58 -28.89 -13.47
CA SER A 107 -17.65 -30.35 -13.63
C SER A 107 -17.77 -30.72 -15.11
N LEU A 108 -16.94 -31.68 -15.54
CA LEU A 108 -16.93 -32.16 -16.92
C LEU A 108 -18.16 -33.04 -17.20
N THR A 109 -18.64 -33.02 -18.44
CA THR A 109 -19.71 -33.91 -18.92
C THR A 109 -19.26 -34.84 -20.04
N ASP A 110 -18.08 -34.62 -20.61
CA ASP A 110 -17.46 -35.51 -21.59
C ASP A 110 -16.80 -36.73 -20.96
N ASP A 111 -16.85 -37.86 -21.67
CA ASP A 111 -16.22 -39.13 -21.27
C ASP A 111 -14.76 -39.29 -21.74
N ASP A 112 -14.28 -38.42 -22.63
CA ASP A 112 -13.07 -38.66 -23.43
C ASP A 112 -12.04 -37.53 -23.39
N VAL A 113 -12.01 -36.79 -22.27
CA VAL A 113 -11.09 -35.66 -22.03
C VAL A 113 -9.64 -36.14 -21.91
N LYS A 114 -8.73 -35.49 -22.64
CA LYS A 114 -7.31 -35.87 -22.78
C LYS A 114 -6.36 -34.71 -22.47
N GLU A 115 -5.06 -35.00 -22.49
CA GLU A 115 -4.03 -33.97 -22.46
C GLU A 115 -4.25 -32.88 -23.52
N GLY A 116 -4.18 -31.62 -23.10
CA GLY A 116 -4.39 -30.45 -23.97
C GLY A 116 -5.85 -30.02 -24.15
N ASP A 117 -6.82 -30.92 -23.93
CA ASP A 117 -8.24 -30.53 -23.91
C ASP A 117 -8.49 -29.47 -22.81
N TYR A 118 -9.53 -28.66 -22.96
CA TYR A 118 -9.74 -27.49 -22.10
C TYR A 118 -11.21 -27.15 -21.84
N VAL A 119 -11.45 -26.32 -20.82
CA VAL A 119 -12.75 -25.69 -20.55
C VAL A 119 -12.59 -24.18 -20.53
N THR A 120 -13.43 -23.46 -21.27
CA THR A 120 -13.56 -22.00 -21.17
C THR A 120 -14.59 -21.61 -20.13
N ILE A 121 -14.29 -20.56 -19.36
CA ILE A 121 -15.20 -19.93 -18.40
C ILE A 121 -15.29 -18.45 -18.78
N THR A 122 -16.48 -17.96 -19.12
CA THR A 122 -16.70 -16.54 -19.38
C THR A 122 -17.37 -15.89 -18.17
N LEU A 123 -16.89 -14.71 -17.80
CA LEU A 123 -17.39 -13.93 -16.67
C LEU A 123 -17.81 -12.55 -17.18
N GLU A 124 -19.01 -12.14 -16.78
CA GLU A 124 -19.61 -10.84 -17.12
C GLU A 124 -20.05 -10.18 -15.81
N ASN A 125 -19.55 -8.96 -15.59
CA ASN A 125 -19.75 -8.17 -14.38
C ASN A 125 -19.30 -8.85 -13.08
N VAL A 126 -18.39 -9.82 -13.21
CA VAL A 126 -17.73 -10.53 -12.11
C VAL A 126 -16.25 -10.65 -12.43
N ALA A 127 -15.43 -10.15 -11.53
CA ALA A 127 -13.99 -10.29 -11.56
C ALA A 127 -13.52 -11.49 -10.73
N VAL A 128 -12.31 -11.96 -11.04
CA VAL A 128 -11.55 -12.89 -10.19
C VAL A 128 -10.12 -12.38 -9.98
N LEU A 129 -9.45 -12.84 -8.94
CA LEU A 129 -8.07 -12.46 -8.64
C LEU A 129 -7.11 -12.91 -9.76
N THR A 130 -6.28 -11.98 -10.23
CA THR A 130 -5.25 -12.26 -11.26
C THR A 130 -4.19 -13.27 -10.79
N SER A 131 -4.03 -13.44 -9.47
CA SER A 131 -3.18 -14.47 -8.85
C SER A 131 -3.68 -15.91 -9.08
N LEU A 132 -4.84 -16.11 -9.69
CA LEU A 132 -5.30 -17.40 -10.22
C LEU A 132 -4.59 -17.82 -11.51
N ASN A 133 -3.98 -16.89 -12.24
CA ASN A 133 -3.28 -17.20 -13.48
C ASN A 133 -2.08 -18.13 -13.21
N GLY A 134 -2.03 -19.27 -13.89
CA GLY A 134 -1.02 -20.31 -13.68
C GLY A 134 -1.27 -21.21 -12.47
N LYS A 135 -2.41 -21.11 -11.77
CA LYS A 135 -2.74 -22.01 -10.65
C LYS A 135 -3.08 -23.41 -11.14
N ASP A 136 -2.64 -24.40 -10.38
CA ASP A 136 -2.93 -25.81 -10.63
C ASP A 136 -4.39 -26.13 -10.33
N VAL A 137 -5.02 -26.91 -11.21
CA VAL A 137 -6.26 -27.61 -10.91
C VAL A 137 -5.89 -28.97 -10.31
N ILE A 138 -6.26 -29.17 -9.05
CA ILE A 138 -5.94 -30.36 -8.27
C ILE A 138 -7.19 -31.25 -8.13
N TYR A 139 -7.03 -32.55 -8.33
CA TYR A 139 -8.02 -33.57 -8.00
C TYR A 139 -7.34 -34.73 -7.29
N GLU A 140 -7.89 -35.17 -6.15
CA GLU A 140 -7.30 -36.21 -5.28
C GLU A 140 -5.79 -36.00 -4.97
N GLY A 141 -5.37 -34.74 -4.79
CA GLY A 141 -3.98 -34.37 -4.53
C GLY A 141 -3.05 -34.40 -5.75
N LYS A 142 -3.55 -34.76 -6.94
CA LYS A 142 -2.79 -34.72 -8.20
C LYS A 142 -3.13 -33.46 -9.00
N LYS A 143 -2.13 -32.82 -9.59
CA LYS A 143 -2.34 -31.82 -10.65
C LYS A 143 -2.92 -32.51 -11.87
N ILE A 144 -4.11 -32.08 -12.29
CA ILE A 144 -4.80 -32.56 -13.49
C ILE A 144 -4.92 -31.48 -14.57
N GLY A 145 -4.80 -30.20 -14.21
CA GLY A 145 -4.85 -29.08 -15.16
C GLY A 145 -4.18 -27.82 -14.63
N THR A 146 -4.23 -26.75 -15.42
CA THR A 146 -3.77 -25.40 -15.04
C THR A 146 -4.79 -24.36 -15.49
N ILE A 147 -5.06 -23.36 -14.65
CA ILE A 147 -5.91 -22.21 -14.95
C ILE A 147 -5.07 -21.14 -15.65
N SER A 148 -5.59 -20.53 -16.72
CA SER A 148 -5.07 -19.28 -17.29
C SER A 148 -6.15 -18.22 -17.42
N VAL A 149 -5.77 -16.95 -17.22
CA VAL A 149 -6.59 -15.78 -17.55
C VAL A 149 -6.28 -15.41 -19.00
N VAL A 150 -7.21 -15.70 -19.91
CA VAL A 150 -7.05 -15.48 -21.36
C VAL A 150 -7.29 -14.01 -21.71
N SER A 151 -8.31 -13.41 -21.10
CA SER A 151 -8.62 -11.99 -21.24
C SER A 151 -9.22 -11.44 -19.95
N PHE A 152 -8.99 -10.16 -19.71
CA PHE A 152 -9.67 -9.36 -18.69
C PHE A 152 -9.82 -7.93 -19.21
N GLU A 153 -11.06 -7.47 -19.32
CA GLU A 153 -11.45 -6.13 -19.71
C GLU A 153 -12.24 -5.51 -18.55
N ASN A 154 -11.89 -4.28 -18.18
CA ASN A 154 -12.70 -3.47 -17.27
C ASN A 154 -13.51 -2.49 -18.12
N VAL A 155 -14.74 -2.88 -18.46
CA VAL A 155 -15.53 -2.24 -19.52
C VAL A 155 -15.87 -0.80 -19.16
N ASN A 156 -16.25 -0.50 -17.92
CA ASN A 156 -16.49 0.89 -17.50
C ASN A 156 -15.20 1.71 -17.37
N LYS A 157 -14.06 1.15 -16.93
CA LYS A 157 -12.78 1.88 -16.96
C LYS A 157 -12.35 2.18 -18.40
N ALA A 158 -12.61 1.25 -19.32
CA ALA A 158 -12.37 1.40 -20.76
C ALA A 158 -13.41 2.29 -21.47
N ARG A 159 -14.48 2.73 -20.79
CA ARG A 159 -15.50 3.61 -21.38
C ARG A 159 -15.72 4.89 -20.57
N GLN A 160 -16.30 4.83 -19.37
CA GLN A 160 -16.47 6.01 -18.51
C GLN A 160 -15.13 6.67 -18.11
N GLY A 161 -14.09 5.87 -17.91
CA GLY A 161 -12.75 6.33 -17.48
C GLY A 161 -11.70 6.47 -18.59
N SER A 162 -12.08 6.30 -19.85
CA SER A 162 -11.15 6.23 -20.99
C SER A 162 -10.40 7.54 -21.24
N ASN A 163 -11.06 8.68 -20.97
CA ASN A 163 -10.70 10.00 -21.51
C ASN A 163 -10.74 10.04 -23.06
N ASP A 164 -11.44 9.10 -23.68
CA ASP A 164 -11.83 9.10 -25.09
C ASP A 164 -13.33 9.34 -25.20
N LYS A 165 -13.72 10.35 -25.98
CA LYS A 165 -15.11 10.79 -26.09
C LYS A 165 -16.02 9.73 -26.69
N ALA A 166 -15.59 9.04 -27.75
CA ALA A 166 -16.39 8.02 -28.42
C ALA A 166 -16.60 6.79 -27.53
N GLN A 167 -15.58 6.40 -26.76
CA GLN A 167 -15.68 5.32 -25.77
C GLN A 167 -16.63 5.68 -24.62
N MET A 168 -16.62 6.92 -24.11
CA MET A 168 -17.56 7.38 -23.08
C MET A 168 -19.01 7.43 -23.57
N GLU A 169 -19.25 7.89 -24.80
CA GLU A 169 -20.60 7.91 -25.38
C GLU A 169 -21.21 6.51 -25.51
N GLN A 170 -20.37 5.47 -25.65
CA GLN A 170 -20.73 4.05 -25.70
C GLN A 170 -20.73 3.33 -24.33
N ALA A 171 -20.61 4.04 -23.20
CA ALA A 171 -20.61 3.41 -21.87
C ALA A 171 -22.01 2.89 -21.47
N GLU A 172 -22.20 1.56 -21.43
CA GLU A 172 -23.51 0.92 -21.15
C GLU A 172 -23.74 0.53 -19.68
N LEU A 173 -22.92 1.03 -18.74
CA LEU A 173 -22.90 0.70 -17.30
C LEU A 173 -22.40 -0.72 -16.93
N GLU A 174 -21.55 -1.32 -17.76
CA GLU A 174 -20.97 -2.66 -17.54
C GLU A 174 -19.64 -2.64 -16.75
N SER A 175 -19.43 -3.52 -15.78
CA SER A 175 -18.21 -3.49 -14.94
C SER A 175 -16.99 -4.14 -15.61
N THR A 176 -17.03 -5.44 -15.86
CA THR A 176 -15.89 -6.26 -16.28
C THR A 176 -16.32 -7.41 -17.18
N ARG A 177 -15.43 -7.84 -18.07
CA ARG A 177 -15.56 -9.08 -18.84
C ARG A 177 -14.25 -9.83 -18.75
N ALA A 178 -14.30 -11.13 -18.49
CA ALA A 178 -13.10 -11.97 -18.40
C ALA A 178 -13.33 -13.35 -19.00
N THR A 179 -12.27 -13.92 -19.56
CA THR A 179 -12.26 -15.30 -20.05
C THR A 179 -11.15 -16.05 -19.33
N LEU A 180 -11.51 -17.13 -18.63
CA LEU A 180 -10.57 -18.08 -18.06
C LEU A 180 -10.54 -19.35 -18.91
N LYS A 181 -9.40 -20.04 -18.93
CA LYS A 181 -9.24 -21.33 -19.58
C LYS A 181 -8.57 -22.31 -18.61
N ILE A 182 -9.24 -23.42 -18.33
CA ILE A 182 -8.62 -24.58 -17.67
C ILE A 182 -8.07 -25.47 -18.78
N THR A 183 -6.77 -25.73 -18.82
CA THR A 183 -6.17 -26.71 -19.76
C THR A 183 -5.72 -27.95 -19.00
N PHE A 184 -6.11 -29.14 -19.47
CA PHE A 184 -5.80 -30.41 -18.81
C PHE A 184 -4.44 -30.95 -19.20
N THR A 185 -3.80 -31.60 -18.24
CA THR A 185 -2.53 -32.35 -18.38
C THR A 185 -2.83 -33.83 -18.59
N LYS A 186 -1.84 -34.62 -19.02
CA LYS A 186 -1.96 -36.09 -19.13
C LYS A 186 -2.55 -36.81 -17.91
N ALA A 187 -2.42 -36.25 -16.71
CA ALA A 187 -2.97 -36.85 -15.50
C ALA A 187 -4.51 -36.97 -15.52
N VAL A 188 -5.22 -36.20 -16.36
CA VAL A 188 -6.69 -36.32 -16.52
C VAL A 188 -7.09 -37.68 -17.09
N GLU A 189 -6.29 -38.26 -17.97
CA GLU A 189 -6.55 -39.54 -18.65
C GLU A 189 -6.50 -40.75 -17.68
N ALA A 190 -5.89 -40.58 -16.52
CA ALA A 190 -5.85 -41.59 -15.47
C ALA A 190 -7.12 -41.60 -14.58
N VAL A 191 -8.01 -40.62 -14.71
CA VAL A 191 -9.27 -40.53 -13.97
C VAL A 191 -10.37 -41.21 -14.79
N LYS A 192 -11.13 -42.12 -14.16
CA LYS A 192 -12.25 -42.80 -14.85
C LYS A 192 -13.33 -41.79 -15.25
N PRO A 193 -13.96 -41.90 -16.44
CA PRO A 193 -14.97 -40.94 -16.91
C PRO A 193 -16.10 -40.65 -15.92
N ASP A 194 -16.72 -41.69 -15.33
CA ASP A 194 -17.79 -41.54 -14.33
C ASP A 194 -17.35 -40.82 -13.04
N VAL A 195 -16.05 -40.86 -12.73
CA VAL A 195 -15.43 -40.20 -11.58
C VAL A 195 -15.02 -38.78 -11.96
N LEU A 196 -14.52 -38.57 -13.18
CA LEU A 196 -14.18 -37.26 -13.72
C LEU A 196 -15.42 -36.37 -13.88
N LYS A 197 -16.58 -36.95 -14.22
CA LYS A 197 -17.90 -36.29 -14.20
C LYS A 197 -18.38 -35.86 -12.82
N GLN A 198 -17.84 -36.47 -11.75
CA GLN A 198 -18.09 -36.08 -10.36
C GLN A 198 -17.00 -35.13 -9.83
N ALA A 199 -15.90 -34.94 -10.55
CA ALA A 199 -14.87 -34.00 -10.17
C ALA A 199 -15.41 -32.56 -10.24
N GLN A 200 -15.09 -31.78 -9.21
CA GLN A 200 -15.41 -30.36 -9.13
C GLN A 200 -14.12 -29.57 -9.06
N PHE A 201 -13.79 -28.87 -10.15
CA PHE A 201 -12.67 -27.95 -10.17
C PHE A 201 -13.12 -26.67 -9.50
N THR A 202 -12.76 -26.51 -8.23
CA THR A 202 -13.15 -25.34 -7.43
C THR A 202 -12.24 -24.17 -7.75
N ILE A 203 -12.82 -23.06 -8.22
CA ILE A 203 -12.16 -21.77 -8.36
C ILE A 203 -12.72 -20.87 -7.26
N LYS A 204 -11.85 -20.50 -6.31
CA LYS A 204 -12.15 -19.56 -5.23
C LYS A 204 -11.40 -18.26 -5.47
N SER A 205 -12.09 -17.14 -5.31
CA SER A 205 -11.55 -15.81 -5.51
C SER A 205 -12.24 -14.83 -4.58
N ASP A 206 -11.62 -14.55 -3.44
CA ASP A 206 -12.17 -13.64 -2.42
C ASP A 206 -11.75 -12.19 -2.72
N ASN A 207 -12.66 -11.24 -2.43
CA ASN A 207 -12.42 -9.79 -2.57
C ASN A 207 -11.84 -9.37 -3.94
N ALA A 208 -12.36 -9.95 -5.03
CA ALA A 208 -11.98 -9.55 -6.40
C ALA A 208 -12.57 -8.18 -6.76
N TYR A 209 -11.78 -7.34 -7.42
CA TYR A 209 -12.15 -5.97 -7.79
C TYR A 209 -12.89 -5.91 -9.12
N ASN A 210 -14.14 -5.42 -9.11
CA ASN A 210 -14.99 -5.35 -10.30
C ASN A 210 -14.94 -3.99 -11.02
N GLY A 211 -14.10 -3.04 -10.59
CA GLY A 211 -14.15 -1.68 -11.11
C GLY A 211 -15.26 -0.82 -10.49
N ALA A 212 -15.44 0.37 -11.07
CA ALA A 212 -16.50 1.30 -10.72
C ALA A 212 -17.62 1.29 -11.76
N VAL A 213 -18.85 1.53 -11.32
CA VAL A 213 -20.03 1.73 -12.20
C VAL A 213 -20.70 3.02 -11.73
N ILE A 214 -20.67 4.08 -12.54
CA ILE A 214 -21.13 5.42 -12.11
C ILE A 214 -22.39 5.80 -12.88
N ALA A 215 -23.55 5.54 -12.28
CA ALA A 215 -24.87 5.71 -12.89
C ALA A 215 -25.63 6.95 -12.37
N ASN A 216 -26.35 7.64 -13.27
CA ASN A 216 -27.28 8.74 -12.97
C ASN A 216 -28.68 8.26 -12.54
N LYS A 217 -28.85 6.95 -12.36
CA LYS A 217 -30.08 6.29 -11.93
C LYS A 217 -29.70 5.05 -11.12
N ASP A 218 -30.60 4.57 -10.28
CA ASP A 218 -30.44 3.25 -9.70
C ASP A 218 -30.48 2.20 -10.82
N TYR A 219 -29.56 1.24 -10.76
CA TYR A 219 -29.32 0.30 -11.85
C TYR A 219 -28.86 -1.05 -11.29
N THR A 220 -29.68 -2.08 -11.48
CA THR A 220 -29.32 -3.46 -11.12
C THR A 220 -28.47 -4.07 -12.23
N LEU A 221 -27.22 -4.38 -11.92
CA LEU A 221 -26.26 -4.97 -12.84
C LEU A 221 -26.31 -6.50 -12.73
N ASN A 222 -26.51 -7.17 -13.87
CA ASN A 222 -26.53 -8.63 -13.96
C ASN A 222 -25.12 -9.21 -13.95
N GLN A 223 -24.87 -10.18 -13.07
CA GLN A 223 -23.61 -10.88 -12.92
C GLN A 223 -23.76 -12.30 -13.46
N VAL A 224 -22.85 -12.72 -14.34
CA VAL A 224 -22.92 -14.03 -14.99
C VAL A 224 -21.54 -14.70 -15.01
N ILE A 225 -21.49 -15.96 -14.59
CA ILE A 225 -20.39 -16.88 -14.87
C ILE A 225 -20.96 -18.01 -15.71
N LYS A 226 -20.38 -18.27 -16.89
CA LYS A 226 -20.89 -19.24 -17.85
C LYS A 226 -19.80 -20.25 -18.27
N VAL A 227 -20.21 -21.51 -18.39
CA VAL A 227 -19.40 -22.64 -18.87
C VAL A 227 -20.30 -23.51 -19.73
N GLY A 228 -20.00 -23.61 -21.03
CA GLY A 228 -20.91 -24.23 -22.01
C GLY A 228 -22.31 -23.59 -21.94
N ASP A 229 -23.35 -24.42 -21.86
CA ASP A 229 -24.75 -23.99 -21.70
C ASP A 229 -25.15 -23.76 -20.23
N SER A 230 -24.24 -23.95 -19.28
CA SER A 230 -24.48 -23.78 -17.84
C SER A 230 -24.06 -22.38 -17.39
N SER A 231 -24.83 -21.77 -16.48
CA SER A 231 -24.43 -20.52 -15.85
C SER A 231 -24.77 -20.46 -14.35
N VAL A 232 -23.99 -19.66 -13.64
CA VAL A 232 -24.30 -19.15 -12.30
C VAL A 232 -24.54 -17.65 -12.46
N THR A 233 -25.66 -17.16 -11.94
CA THR A 233 -26.04 -15.74 -12.04
C THR A 233 -26.25 -15.13 -10.67
N SER A 234 -26.07 -13.81 -10.60
CA SER A 234 -26.36 -12.97 -9.44
C SER A 234 -26.68 -11.55 -9.92
N THR A 235 -26.97 -10.64 -9.00
CA THR A 235 -27.19 -9.22 -9.29
C THR A 235 -26.53 -8.35 -8.23
N VAL A 236 -26.09 -7.16 -8.64
CA VAL A 236 -25.63 -6.10 -7.73
C VAL A 236 -26.37 -4.80 -8.04
N ASP A 237 -26.95 -4.18 -7.02
CA ASP A 237 -27.63 -2.90 -7.17
C ASP A 237 -26.62 -1.76 -7.11
N ILE A 238 -26.46 -1.05 -8.24
CA ILE A 238 -25.64 0.15 -8.34
C ILE A 238 -26.54 1.36 -8.03
N PRO A 239 -26.30 2.08 -6.91
CA PRO A 239 -27.11 3.24 -6.56
C PRO A 239 -26.81 4.43 -7.46
N LYS A 240 -27.80 5.29 -7.65
CA LYS A 240 -27.62 6.59 -8.29
C LYS A 240 -26.55 7.42 -7.57
N VAL A 241 -25.59 7.95 -8.32
CA VAL A 241 -24.59 8.87 -7.79
C VAL A 241 -25.14 10.29 -7.80
N GLU A 242 -25.66 10.75 -6.66
CA GLU A 242 -26.12 12.14 -6.50
C GLU A 242 -25.09 13.06 -5.84
N LYS A 243 -24.09 12.48 -5.16
CA LYS A 243 -23.07 13.21 -4.44
C LYS A 243 -21.71 13.03 -5.10
N PHE A 244 -21.09 14.18 -5.26
CA PHE A 244 -19.91 14.41 -6.04
C PHE A 244 -18.91 15.21 -5.19
N ALA A 245 -17.63 15.09 -5.51
CA ALA A 245 -16.51 15.74 -4.83
C ALA A 245 -16.62 17.27 -4.83
N THR A 246 -15.90 17.90 -3.89
CA THR A 246 -16.08 19.31 -3.56
C THR A 246 -15.48 20.28 -4.58
N GLU A 247 -16.16 21.41 -4.76
CA GLU A 247 -15.77 22.61 -5.53
C GLU A 247 -14.58 23.36 -4.89
N THR A 248 -13.48 22.67 -4.60
CA THR A 248 -12.29 23.22 -3.93
C THR A 248 -11.02 22.66 -4.54
N ASN A 249 -9.99 23.49 -4.65
CA ASN A 249 -8.65 23.03 -4.98
C ASN A 249 -8.22 21.92 -4.01
N SER A 250 -7.56 20.88 -4.52
CA SER A 250 -6.96 19.87 -3.65
C SER A 250 -5.67 19.24 -4.17
N ILE A 251 -4.78 18.93 -3.22
CA ILE A 251 -3.52 18.21 -3.42
C ILE A 251 -3.48 17.09 -2.37
N HIS A 252 -3.41 15.83 -2.79
CA HIS A 252 -3.36 14.69 -1.87
C HIS A 252 -2.17 13.77 -2.14
N PHE A 253 -1.61 13.24 -1.06
CA PHE A 253 -0.75 12.06 -1.07
C PHE A 253 -1.65 10.84 -0.83
N THR A 254 -1.97 10.11 -1.89
CA THR A 254 -2.80 8.91 -1.77
C THR A 254 -2.00 7.78 -1.08
N PRO A 255 -2.58 7.06 -0.11
CA PRO A 255 -1.90 5.96 0.61
C PRO A 255 -1.45 4.77 -0.25
N SER A 256 -1.87 4.70 -1.52
CA SER A 256 -1.43 3.70 -2.50
C SER A 256 -0.18 4.11 -3.27
N GLY A 257 -0.02 5.40 -3.59
CA GLY A 257 1.15 5.94 -4.30
C GLY A 257 2.23 6.51 -3.38
N ASN A 258 1.87 6.85 -2.13
CA ASN A 258 2.73 7.53 -1.17
C ASN A 258 3.06 6.60 -0.02
N THR A 259 4.30 6.10 -0.02
CA THR A 259 4.73 5.06 0.91
C THR A 259 6.13 5.28 1.45
N ILE A 260 6.35 4.77 2.66
CA ILE A 260 7.67 4.63 3.29
C ILE A 260 7.85 3.13 3.55
N LYS A 261 9.01 2.58 3.21
CA LYS A 261 9.36 1.19 3.49
C LYS A 261 10.72 1.17 4.18
N PHE A 262 10.75 0.62 5.40
CA PHE A 262 12.00 0.45 6.15
C PHE A 262 12.69 -0.85 5.76
N ASN A 263 14.02 -0.82 5.74
CA ASN A 263 14.89 -1.96 5.51
C ASN A 263 15.46 -2.46 6.85
N ALA A 264 15.98 -3.68 6.89
CA ALA A 264 16.49 -4.32 8.10
C ALA A 264 17.74 -3.64 8.70
N ASP A 265 18.42 -2.78 7.94
CA ASP A 265 19.56 -1.95 8.38
C ASP A 265 19.13 -0.58 8.96
N GLY A 266 17.82 -0.29 9.00
CA GLY A 266 17.28 0.99 9.45
C GLY A 266 17.23 2.09 8.37
N SER A 267 17.73 1.81 7.15
CA SER A 267 17.50 2.66 5.98
C SER A 267 16.04 2.58 5.52
N TYR A 268 15.63 3.49 4.63
CA TYR A 268 14.26 3.52 4.11
C TYR A 268 14.20 3.91 2.64
N GLU A 269 13.20 3.38 1.95
CA GLU A 269 12.78 3.79 0.61
C GLU A 269 11.50 4.62 0.73
N THR A 270 11.38 5.71 -0.04
CA THR A 270 10.12 6.47 -0.17
C THR A 270 9.55 6.36 -1.58
N SER A 271 8.23 6.48 -1.73
CA SER A 271 7.54 6.69 -3.00
C SER A 271 6.63 7.90 -2.84
N THR A 272 6.65 8.83 -3.78
CA THR A 272 5.83 10.06 -3.75
C THR A 272 5.04 10.21 -5.05
N GLN A 273 3.73 10.42 -4.92
CA GLN A 273 2.79 10.68 -6.02
C GLN A 273 1.80 11.75 -5.60
N PHE A 274 1.59 12.76 -6.45
CA PHE A 274 0.58 13.78 -6.19
C PHE A 274 -0.71 13.45 -6.90
N GLN A 275 -1.82 13.55 -6.18
CA GLN A 275 -3.15 13.75 -6.75
C GLN A 275 -3.45 15.24 -6.73
N VAL A 276 -3.70 15.87 -7.88
CA VAL A 276 -3.91 17.32 -7.98
C VAL A 276 -5.24 17.62 -8.66
N ARG A 277 -5.97 18.62 -8.15
CA ARG A 277 -7.20 19.12 -8.76
C ARG A 277 -7.38 20.63 -8.55
N GLY A 278 -7.36 21.40 -9.63
CA GLY A 278 -7.77 22.80 -9.63
C GLY A 278 -9.30 22.93 -9.74
N ARG A 279 -9.91 23.76 -8.89
CA ARG A 279 -11.37 24.03 -8.88
C ARG A 279 -11.88 24.57 -10.22
N GLU A 280 -11.07 25.37 -10.90
CA GLU A 280 -11.40 25.97 -12.19
C GLU A 280 -10.78 25.19 -13.37
N GLY A 281 -10.25 23.98 -13.10
CA GLY A 281 -9.36 23.25 -13.99
C GLY A 281 -7.91 23.69 -13.85
N MET A 282 -7.04 23.20 -14.73
CA MET A 282 -5.64 23.62 -14.86
C MET A 282 -5.27 23.71 -16.34
N LYS A 283 -4.53 24.74 -16.73
CA LYS A 283 -4.06 24.97 -18.11
C LYS A 283 -2.53 25.02 -18.14
N VAL A 284 -1.93 25.08 -19.33
CA VAL A 284 -0.47 25.31 -19.44
C VAL A 284 -0.13 26.63 -18.74
N GLY A 285 0.89 26.60 -17.89
CA GLY A 285 1.24 27.68 -16.96
C GLY A 285 0.61 27.56 -15.56
N SER A 286 -0.35 26.65 -15.33
CA SER A 286 -0.87 26.40 -13.99
C SER A 286 0.21 25.84 -13.07
N THR A 287 0.24 26.33 -11.84
CA THR A 287 1.25 26.03 -10.82
C THR A 287 0.69 25.14 -9.72
N VAL A 288 1.52 24.22 -9.24
CA VAL A 288 1.25 23.32 -8.12
C VAL A 288 2.37 23.51 -7.11
N GLU A 289 2.05 24.00 -5.93
CA GLU A 289 3.04 24.23 -4.87
C GLU A 289 2.73 23.38 -3.65
N LEU A 290 3.78 22.84 -3.03
CA LEU A 290 3.68 22.16 -1.74
C LEU A 290 4.88 22.52 -0.86
N GLU A 291 4.60 22.95 0.35
CA GLU A 291 5.60 23.37 1.34
C GLU A 291 5.36 22.63 2.68
N PHE A 292 6.44 22.08 3.23
CA PHE A 292 6.48 21.48 4.56
C PHE A 292 7.12 22.45 5.55
N ASN A 293 6.49 22.67 6.71
CA ASN A 293 7.10 23.45 7.78
C ASN A 293 8.05 22.58 8.64
N ASP A 294 8.80 23.20 9.56
CA ASP A 294 9.80 22.51 10.39
C ASP A 294 9.21 21.43 11.32
N ALA A 295 7.93 21.51 11.68
CA ALA A 295 7.25 20.51 12.51
C ALA A 295 6.83 19.26 11.73
N SER A 296 6.92 19.28 10.39
CA SER A 296 6.60 18.14 9.53
C SER A 296 7.50 16.92 9.74
N GLY A 297 8.75 17.12 10.17
CA GLY A 297 9.75 16.05 10.32
C GLY A 297 10.15 15.37 9.00
N ILE A 298 9.80 15.94 7.85
CA ILE A 298 10.25 15.51 6.52
C ILE A 298 10.75 16.70 5.70
N GLU A 299 11.55 16.42 4.67
CA GLU A 299 12.02 17.42 3.71
C GLU A 299 12.15 16.81 2.31
N TRP A 300 12.10 17.66 1.27
CA TRP A 300 12.44 17.27 -0.09
C TRP A 300 13.92 16.97 -0.23
N LYS A 301 14.24 15.83 -0.87
CA LYS A 301 15.61 15.43 -1.14
C LYS A 301 16.19 16.24 -2.31
N THR A 302 16.99 17.25 -1.96
CA THR A 302 17.65 18.18 -2.90
C THR A 302 19.08 17.81 -3.29
N SER A 303 19.66 16.73 -2.72
CA SER A 303 21.03 16.30 -3.00
C SER A 303 21.19 14.78 -3.15
N GLY A 304 22.26 14.37 -3.85
CA GLY A 304 22.50 12.99 -4.26
C GLY A 304 21.91 12.62 -5.64
N ALA A 305 22.19 11.40 -6.11
CA ALA A 305 21.79 10.96 -7.45
C ALA A 305 20.25 10.99 -7.64
N ASP A 306 19.51 10.48 -6.64
CA ASP A 306 18.04 10.38 -6.61
C ASP A 306 17.33 11.67 -6.20
N ALA A 307 18.06 12.78 -6.01
CA ALA A 307 17.43 14.06 -5.73
C ALA A 307 16.50 14.48 -6.87
N ILE A 308 15.37 15.08 -6.50
CA ILE A 308 14.53 15.80 -7.46
C ILE A 308 15.23 17.10 -7.86
N LYS A 309 15.17 17.45 -9.15
CA LYS A 309 15.92 18.56 -9.74
C LYS A 309 14.98 19.51 -10.47
N VAL A 310 15.36 20.79 -10.52
CA VAL A 310 14.72 21.77 -11.40
C VAL A 310 14.89 21.31 -12.84
N GLY A 311 13.79 21.28 -13.60
CA GLY A 311 13.74 20.75 -14.96
C GLY A 311 13.25 19.29 -15.06
N ASP A 312 13.17 18.54 -13.95
CA ASP A 312 12.56 17.20 -13.97
C ASP A 312 11.11 17.29 -14.45
N THR A 313 10.69 16.36 -15.33
CA THR A 313 9.34 16.32 -15.89
C THR A 313 8.59 15.05 -15.50
N HIS A 314 7.30 15.21 -15.21
CA HIS A 314 6.40 14.15 -14.77
C HIS A 314 5.17 14.12 -15.67
N ASN A 315 4.98 13.00 -16.40
CA ASN A 315 3.73 12.73 -17.09
C ASN A 315 2.63 12.48 -16.06
N ALA A 316 1.48 13.12 -16.25
CA ALA A 316 0.30 12.88 -15.45
C ALA A 316 -0.74 12.09 -16.23
N TYR A 317 -1.60 11.38 -15.51
CA TYR A 317 -2.77 10.71 -16.05
C TYR A 317 -4.01 11.19 -15.30
N PHE A 318 -5.14 11.28 -16.00
CA PHE A 318 -6.40 11.68 -15.38
C PHE A 318 -6.84 10.68 -14.34
N ILE A 319 -7.38 11.22 -13.26
CA ILE A 319 -8.27 10.50 -12.37
C ILE A 319 -9.71 10.84 -12.73
N LEU A 320 -10.64 10.01 -12.28
CA LEU A 320 -12.03 10.38 -12.16
C LEU A 320 -12.23 11.10 -10.81
N PRO A 321 -12.52 12.41 -10.78
CA PRO A 321 -13.41 12.97 -9.79
C PRO A 321 -14.83 12.56 -10.09
N VAL A 322 -15.69 13.02 -9.21
CA VAL A 322 -17.12 12.93 -9.34
C VAL A 322 -17.52 14.41 -9.17
N TYR A 323 -18.10 15.12 -10.16
CA TYR A 323 -18.73 16.47 -10.08
C TYR A 323 -20.22 16.46 -10.49
N SER A 324 -21.07 17.24 -9.82
CA SER A 324 -22.53 17.14 -9.93
C SER A 324 -23.15 17.76 -11.19
N ASN A 325 -22.33 18.07 -12.20
CA ASN A 325 -22.71 18.74 -13.44
C ASN A 325 -22.37 17.93 -14.71
N TYR A 326 -22.00 16.65 -14.59
CA TYR A 326 -21.70 15.82 -15.76
C TYR A 326 -22.90 15.65 -16.69
N SER A 327 -22.58 15.55 -17.97
CA SER A 327 -23.52 15.06 -18.97
C SER A 327 -23.76 13.56 -18.79
N VAL A 328 -24.90 13.08 -19.26
CA VAL A 328 -25.32 11.68 -19.09
C VAL A 328 -25.65 11.14 -20.47
N ASN A 329 -25.08 9.99 -20.83
CA ASN A 329 -25.37 9.35 -22.12
C ASN A 329 -26.74 8.65 -22.10
N GLN A 330 -27.16 8.11 -23.25
CA GLN A 330 -28.45 7.43 -23.40
C GLN A 330 -28.68 6.25 -22.44
N TYR A 331 -27.61 5.60 -21.96
CA TYR A 331 -27.67 4.46 -21.06
C TYR A 331 -27.86 4.86 -19.59
N GLY A 332 -27.62 6.13 -19.25
CA GLY A 332 -27.61 6.64 -17.89
C GLY A 332 -26.22 6.67 -17.24
N ALA A 333 -25.15 6.46 -18.01
CA ALA A 333 -23.78 6.61 -17.55
C ALA A 333 -23.36 8.08 -17.60
N TYR A 334 -22.64 8.54 -16.57
CA TYR A 334 -22.02 9.86 -16.62
C TYR A 334 -20.87 9.87 -17.63
N VAL A 335 -20.82 10.95 -18.40
CA VAL A 335 -19.80 11.28 -19.39
C VAL A 335 -18.94 12.41 -18.84
N PHE A 336 -17.65 12.16 -18.80
CA PHE A 336 -16.64 13.08 -18.28
C PHE A 336 -16.06 13.89 -19.44
N PRO A 337 -15.66 15.16 -19.25
CA PRO A 337 -14.96 15.90 -20.30
C PRO A 337 -13.55 15.32 -20.50
N THR A 338 -13.16 15.05 -21.75
CA THR A 338 -11.79 14.60 -22.09
C THR A 338 -10.80 15.76 -21.96
N GLY A 339 -9.80 15.63 -21.11
CA GLY A 339 -8.63 16.52 -21.11
C GLY A 339 -7.51 15.99 -22.02
N VAL A 340 -6.46 16.80 -22.20
CA VAL A 340 -5.19 16.33 -22.81
C VAL A 340 -4.23 16.01 -21.67
N ALA A 341 -3.72 14.77 -21.63
CA ALA A 341 -2.90 14.27 -20.53
C ALA A 341 -1.71 15.21 -20.24
N PRO A 342 -1.64 15.84 -19.06
CA PRO A 342 -0.70 16.93 -18.87
C PRO A 342 0.68 16.47 -18.41
N LYS A 343 1.65 17.35 -18.61
CA LYS A 343 3.03 17.16 -18.16
C LYS A 343 3.39 18.29 -17.21
N PHE A 344 3.88 17.92 -16.03
CA PHE A 344 4.38 18.87 -15.03
C PHE A 344 5.89 18.92 -15.04
N LYS A 345 6.46 20.11 -14.85
CA LYS A 345 7.91 20.36 -14.77
C LYS A 345 8.23 20.99 -13.43
N VAL A 346 9.23 20.48 -12.72
CA VAL A 346 9.73 21.10 -11.50
C VAL A 346 10.40 22.42 -11.84
N THR A 347 9.85 23.55 -11.35
CA THR A 347 10.39 24.89 -11.59
C THR A 347 11.21 25.41 -10.41
N SER A 348 10.89 24.97 -9.19
CA SER A 348 11.72 25.21 -8.01
C SER A 348 11.65 24.02 -7.04
N VAL A 349 12.76 23.76 -6.35
CA VAL A 349 12.76 22.85 -5.20
C VAL A 349 13.80 23.26 -4.16
N SER A 350 13.42 23.15 -2.90
CA SER A 350 14.18 23.37 -1.68
C SER A 350 13.77 22.31 -0.66
N ALA A 351 14.51 22.15 0.44
CA ALA A 351 14.16 21.18 1.48
C ALA A 351 12.69 21.31 1.98
N LYS A 352 12.16 22.53 2.06
CA LYS A 352 10.79 22.78 2.52
C LYS A 352 9.76 22.78 1.39
N LYS A 353 10.06 23.46 0.27
CA LYS A 353 9.08 23.76 -0.79
C LYS A 353 9.48 23.18 -2.14
N ILE A 354 8.49 22.63 -2.84
CA ILE A 354 8.51 22.30 -4.27
C ILE A 354 7.47 23.15 -5.02
N THR A 355 7.82 23.63 -6.22
CA THR A 355 6.89 24.22 -7.19
C THR A 355 7.00 23.46 -8.50
N LEU A 356 5.86 23.05 -9.06
CA LEU A 356 5.75 22.51 -10.41
C LEU A 356 4.85 23.40 -11.27
N GLU A 357 5.13 23.43 -12.56
CA GLU A 357 4.37 24.13 -13.59
C GLU A 357 3.85 23.10 -14.59
N MET A 358 2.57 23.20 -14.99
CA MET A 358 2.01 22.40 -16.06
C MET A 358 2.50 22.96 -17.40
N ILE A 359 3.34 22.21 -18.12
CA ILE A 359 3.98 22.66 -19.38
C ILE A 359 3.27 22.13 -20.64
N GLU A 360 2.36 21.18 -20.48
CA GLU A 360 1.63 20.53 -21.58
C GLU A 360 0.27 20.06 -21.06
N GLY A 361 -0.71 19.96 -21.95
CA GLY A 361 -2.03 19.38 -21.70
C GLY A 361 -3.09 20.36 -21.22
N ASP A 362 -4.25 19.81 -20.85
CA ASP A 362 -5.42 20.54 -20.36
C ASP A 362 -6.19 19.67 -19.36
N VAL A 363 -6.42 20.18 -18.15
CA VAL A 363 -7.24 19.52 -17.13
C VAL A 363 -8.57 20.28 -16.98
N PRO A 364 -9.70 19.70 -17.44
CA PRO A 364 -11.04 20.19 -17.13
C PRO A 364 -11.25 20.33 -15.63
N LYS A 365 -12.08 21.28 -15.19
CA LYS A 365 -12.40 21.49 -13.77
C LYS A 365 -13.05 20.26 -13.12
N GLU A 366 -13.76 19.47 -13.93
CA GLU A 366 -14.40 18.24 -13.49
C GLU A 366 -13.43 17.05 -13.40
N LEU A 367 -12.15 17.24 -13.76
CA LEU A 367 -11.09 16.23 -13.68
C LEU A 367 -10.01 16.63 -12.67
N GLY A 368 -9.28 15.62 -12.21
CA GLY A 368 -7.99 15.80 -11.52
C GLY A 368 -6.96 14.90 -12.19
N VAL A 369 -5.72 14.95 -11.70
CA VAL A 369 -4.62 14.15 -12.25
C VAL A 369 -3.78 13.50 -11.16
N PHE A 370 -3.22 12.33 -11.46
CA PHE A 370 -2.10 11.76 -10.73
C PHE A 370 -0.80 11.99 -11.51
N PHE A 371 0.28 12.36 -10.83
CA PHE A 371 1.64 12.22 -11.36
C PHE A 371 2.62 11.76 -10.27
N GLY A 372 3.48 10.80 -10.65
CA GLY A 372 4.51 10.27 -9.76
C GLY A 372 5.75 11.16 -9.74
N VAL A 373 6.10 11.70 -8.58
CA VAL A 373 7.37 12.41 -8.36
C VAL A 373 8.54 11.40 -8.31
N GLY A 374 8.25 10.17 -7.88
CA GLY A 374 9.13 9.01 -7.99
C GLY A 374 9.54 8.44 -6.64
N LYS A 375 10.62 7.64 -6.65
CA LYS A 375 11.19 7.04 -5.45
C LYS A 375 12.20 7.95 -4.76
N ASN A 376 12.39 7.78 -3.46
CA ASN A 376 13.45 8.39 -2.65
C ASN A 376 13.49 9.93 -2.75
N ARG A 377 12.31 10.57 -2.82
CA ARG A 377 12.15 12.02 -3.02
C ARG A 377 12.05 12.81 -1.72
N ILE A 378 11.80 12.12 -0.62
CA ILE A 378 11.65 12.68 0.72
C ILE A 378 12.72 12.08 1.63
N ASN A 379 13.36 12.93 2.43
CA ASN A 379 14.10 12.53 3.62
C ASN A 379 13.17 12.62 4.83
N ILE A 380 13.22 11.64 5.71
CA ILE A 380 12.67 11.71 7.07
C ILE A 380 13.74 12.31 7.97
N ILE A 381 13.45 13.46 8.59
CA ILE A 381 14.36 14.18 9.49
C ILE A 381 13.92 14.15 10.95
N ASP A 382 12.71 13.67 11.26
CA ASP A 382 12.25 13.34 12.62
C ASP A 382 11.35 12.09 12.56
N LYS A 383 11.90 10.91 12.89
CA LYS A 383 11.17 9.65 12.89
C LYS A 383 10.15 9.56 14.04
N SER A 384 10.24 10.43 15.06
CA SER A 384 9.30 10.43 16.20
C SER A 384 7.89 10.89 15.84
N LYS A 385 7.70 11.47 14.65
CA LYS A 385 6.41 11.87 14.08
C LYS A 385 5.61 10.70 13.47
N ILE A 386 6.22 9.51 13.37
CA ILE A 386 5.53 8.33 12.85
C ILE A 386 4.45 7.86 13.83
N ASP A 387 3.23 7.70 13.33
CA ASP A 387 2.14 7.03 14.03
C ASP A 387 2.26 5.52 13.80
N ILE A 388 2.89 4.85 14.76
CA ILE A 388 3.18 3.40 14.71
C ILE A 388 1.89 2.58 14.89
N GLU A 389 0.88 3.08 15.60
CA GLU A 389 -0.39 2.36 15.75
C GLU A 389 -1.19 2.35 14.45
N LYS A 390 -1.16 3.44 13.69
CA LYS A 390 -1.84 3.56 12.38
C LYS A 390 -0.95 3.21 11.19
N MET A 391 0.33 2.89 11.42
CA MET A 391 1.33 2.59 10.39
C MET A 391 1.41 3.69 9.31
N GLN A 392 1.45 4.95 9.75
CA GLN A 392 1.41 6.10 8.85
C GLN A 392 2.31 7.25 9.32
N TYR A 393 2.69 8.09 8.36
CA TYR A 393 3.29 9.39 8.61
C TYR A 393 2.32 10.45 8.04
N ASP A 394 1.73 11.28 8.91
CA ASP A 394 0.74 12.29 8.53
C ASP A 394 1.30 13.70 8.71
N VAL A 395 1.45 14.45 7.60
CA VAL A 395 1.87 15.86 7.61
C VAL A 395 0.73 16.84 7.34
N SER A 396 -0.53 16.40 7.42
CA SER A 396 -1.67 17.17 6.91
C SER A 396 -2.00 18.46 7.67
N THR A 397 -1.46 18.63 8.87
CA THR A 397 -1.57 19.86 9.68
C THR A 397 -0.35 20.77 9.58
N VAL A 398 0.70 20.32 8.89
CA VAL A 398 2.04 20.94 8.87
C VAL A 398 2.61 21.11 7.45
N ALA A 399 1.76 20.84 6.44
CA ALA A 399 2.01 21.12 5.03
C ALA A 399 1.01 22.18 4.52
N THR A 400 1.48 23.12 3.70
CA THR A 400 0.65 24.08 2.96
C THR A 400 0.79 23.82 1.47
N ALA A 401 -0.30 23.92 0.71
CA ALA A 401 -0.27 23.67 -0.72
C ALA A 401 -1.22 24.60 -1.47
N THR A 402 -0.83 24.98 -2.68
CA THR A 402 -1.61 25.88 -3.53
C THR A 402 -1.67 25.38 -4.96
N ILE A 403 -2.74 25.75 -5.65
CA ILE A 403 -2.86 25.65 -7.12
C ILE A 403 -3.17 27.05 -7.61
N ASP A 404 -2.33 27.58 -8.49
CA ASP A 404 -2.42 28.97 -8.99
C ASP A 404 -2.53 30.01 -7.87
N GLY A 405 -1.69 29.83 -6.84
CA GLY A 405 -1.62 30.69 -5.65
C GLY A 405 -2.84 30.61 -4.72
N LYS A 406 -3.82 29.73 -5.00
CA LYS A 406 -5.02 29.53 -4.18
C LYS A 406 -4.87 28.28 -3.31
N ASP A 407 -5.15 28.44 -2.02
CA ASP A 407 -5.11 27.36 -1.01
C ASP A 407 -5.80 26.08 -1.47
N SER A 408 -5.11 24.96 -1.27
CA SER A 408 -5.58 23.63 -1.61
C SER A 408 -5.80 22.80 -0.36
N LYS A 409 -6.97 22.17 -0.24
CA LYS A 409 -7.19 21.16 0.79
C LYS A 409 -6.32 19.95 0.48
N GLY A 410 -5.82 19.26 1.50
CA GLY A 410 -5.07 18.05 1.26
C GLY A 410 -5.11 17.05 2.40
N ILE A 411 -4.66 15.85 2.04
CA ILE A 411 -4.39 14.74 2.94
C ILE A 411 -2.99 14.32 2.52
N TYR A 412 -2.03 14.46 3.41
CA TYR A 412 -0.61 14.31 3.12
C TYR A 412 -0.07 13.18 3.99
N ILE A 413 -0.48 11.95 3.63
CA ILE A 413 -0.16 10.74 4.39
C ILE A 413 0.75 9.84 3.57
N TYR A 414 1.89 9.48 4.15
CA TYR A 414 2.68 8.34 3.69
C TYR A 414 2.26 7.10 4.47
N ARG A 415 1.85 6.04 3.78
CA ARG A 415 1.62 4.73 4.40
C ARG A 415 2.96 4.04 4.65
N ILE A 416 3.16 3.49 5.82
CA ILE A 416 4.32 2.65 6.09
C ILE A 416 4.02 1.23 5.59
N ILE A 417 4.73 0.78 4.56
CA ILE A 417 4.65 -0.60 4.07
C ILE A 417 5.40 -1.47 5.07
N SER A 418 4.63 -2.21 5.86
CA SER A 418 5.16 -2.90 7.02
C SER A 418 4.17 -3.98 7.49
N ASP A 419 4.70 -5.16 7.81
CA ASP A 419 4.05 -6.14 8.68
C ASP A 419 4.27 -5.77 10.16
N SER A 420 3.83 -6.60 11.10
CA SER A 420 4.11 -6.37 12.53
C SER A 420 5.62 -6.40 12.86
N THR A 421 6.40 -7.21 12.12
CA THR A 421 7.87 -7.24 12.22
C THR A 421 8.49 -5.90 11.83
N SER A 422 7.99 -5.28 10.77
CA SER A 422 8.52 -4.02 10.24
C SER A 422 8.07 -2.80 11.06
N ALA A 423 7.00 -2.91 11.88
CA ALA A 423 6.66 -1.90 12.88
C ALA A 423 7.70 -1.87 14.01
N GLN A 424 8.23 -3.05 14.38
CA GLN A 424 9.40 -3.13 15.24
C GLN A 424 10.65 -2.55 14.56
N LEU A 425 10.84 -2.71 13.25
CA LEU A 425 11.95 -2.04 12.54
C LEU A 425 11.84 -0.51 12.58
N VAL A 426 10.64 0.08 12.53
CA VAL A 426 10.45 1.53 12.73
C VAL A 426 10.98 1.94 14.11
N LEU A 427 10.54 1.24 15.17
CA LEU A 427 11.02 1.45 16.53
C LEU A 427 12.55 1.29 16.60
N ASP A 428 13.09 0.18 16.12
CA ASP A 428 14.52 -0.15 16.18
C ASP A 428 15.40 0.81 15.35
N SER A 429 14.82 1.57 14.42
CA SER A 429 15.50 2.60 13.63
C SER A 429 15.65 3.95 14.33
N LEU A 430 14.95 4.14 15.46
CA LEU A 430 15.26 5.16 16.47
C LEU A 430 16.33 4.59 17.41
N VAL A 431 17.14 5.44 18.05
CA VAL A 431 18.08 4.98 19.08
C VAL A 431 17.89 5.68 20.43
N THR A 432 18.49 5.10 21.46
CA THR A 432 18.62 5.70 22.80
C THR A 432 20.08 5.73 23.23
N ASP A 433 20.62 6.94 23.35
CA ASP A 433 21.96 7.23 23.88
C ASP A 433 21.91 7.50 25.39
N TYR A 434 23.05 7.27 26.06
CA TYR A 434 23.26 7.53 27.47
C TYR A 434 24.55 8.33 27.62
N LYS A 435 24.46 9.60 28.04
CA LYS A 435 25.60 10.53 28.06
C LYS A 435 25.77 11.21 29.41
N ASP A 436 27.00 11.46 29.81
CA ASP A 436 27.29 12.32 30.95
C ASP A 436 27.03 13.79 30.58
N ILE A 437 26.40 14.55 31.48
CA ILE A 437 25.91 15.91 31.21
C ILE A 437 27.01 16.97 31.20
N ASP A 438 28.12 16.72 31.90
CA ASP A 438 29.22 17.66 32.06
C ASP A 438 30.27 17.48 30.94
N THR A 439 30.49 16.24 30.48
CA THR A 439 31.48 15.86 29.45
C THR A 439 30.90 15.54 28.08
N GLN A 440 29.60 15.22 27.99
CA GLN A 440 28.90 14.76 26.78
C GLN A 440 29.35 13.40 26.22
N GLU A 441 30.25 12.68 26.91
CA GLU A 441 30.71 11.35 26.50
C GLU A 441 29.64 10.28 26.72
N SER A 442 29.60 9.27 25.84
CA SER A 442 28.71 8.12 25.97
C SER A 442 29.17 7.18 27.09
N ILE A 443 28.36 7.06 28.14
CA ILE A 443 28.66 6.25 29.34
C ILE A 443 28.12 4.81 29.24
N LYS A 444 27.34 4.51 28.20
CA LYS A 444 26.82 3.18 27.87
C LYS A 444 26.70 3.07 26.34
N ALA A 445 26.78 1.85 25.81
CA ALA A 445 26.42 1.58 24.42
C ALA A 445 24.99 2.04 24.09
N THR A 446 24.83 2.62 22.90
CA THR A 446 23.55 3.03 22.31
C THR A 446 22.60 1.85 22.16
N ASP A 447 21.38 1.96 22.68
CA ASP A 447 20.33 0.95 22.51
C ASP A 447 19.49 1.23 21.25
N ARG A 448 18.99 0.16 20.61
CA ARG A 448 17.98 0.28 19.54
C ARG A 448 16.59 0.51 20.12
N GLY A 449 15.86 1.39 19.46
CA GLY A 449 14.56 1.88 19.86
C GLY A 449 14.60 2.80 21.07
N TRP A 450 13.44 3.36 21.39
CA TRP A 450 13.23 4.11 22.61
C TRP A 450 13.27 3.19 23.83
N LYS A 451 14.20 3.48 24.74
CA LYS A 451 14.23 2.94 26.09
C LYS A 451 13.85 4.04 27.09
N ASP A 452 13.51 3.62 28.30
CA ASP A 452 13.42 4.50 29.44
C ASP A 452 14.79 4.59 30.14
N PRO A 453 15.03 5.60 30.99
CA PRO A 453 16.32 5.78 31.65
C PRO A 453 16.77 4.52 32.40
N ALA A 454 17.97 4.05 32.10
CA ALA A 454 18.59 2.95 32.81
C ALA A 454 19.22 3.43 34.12
N THR A 455 19.26 2.59 35.15
CA THR A 455 20.17 2.78 36.29
C THR A 455 21.58 2.44 35.84
N ILE A 456 22.53 3.36 36.05
CA ILE A 456 23.94 3.22 35.68
C ILE A 456 24.77 3.42 36.94
N ASP A 457 25.67 2.48 37.25
CA ASP A 457 26.46 2.55 38.49
C ASP A 457 27.40 3.78 38.48
N GLY A 458 27.50 4.47 39.62
CA GLY A 458 28.23 5.73 39.74
C GLY A 458 27.59 6.95 39.03
N TYR A 459 26.35 6.85 38.53
CA TYR A 459 25.67 7.93 37.79
C TYR A 459 24.22 8.13 38.24
N GLU A 460 23.80 9.39 38.37
CA GLU A 460 22.41 9.79 38.64
C GLU A 460 21.75 10.30 37.35
N PHE A 461 20.50 9.91 37.09
CA PHE A 461 19.75 10.39 35.93
C PHE A 461 19.29 11.84 36.11
N VAL A 462 19.53 12.69 35.11
CA VAL A 462 19.19 14.12 35.15
C VAL A 462 17.95 14.43 34.31
N LYS A 463 17.96 14.07 33.02
CA LYS A 463 16.90 14.41 32.07
C LYS A 463 16.93 13.53 30.82
N THR A 464 15.82 13.47 30.10
CA THR A 464 15.75 12.93 28.74
C THR A 464 15.56 14.07 27.76
N GLU A 465 16.38 14.10 26.71
CA GLU A 465 16.19 14.95 25.55
C GLU A 465 15.89 14.11 24.30
N LYS A 466 15.42 14.78 23.25
CA LYS A 466 15.32 14.19 21.90
C LYS A 466 16.19 15.00 20.95
N ASP A 467 16.91 14.30 20.08
CA ASP A 467 17.62 14.96 18.98
C ASP A 467 16.65 15.30 17.82
N ARG A 468 17.21 15.85 16.73
CA ARG A 468 16.43 16.22 15.54
C ARG A 468 15.73 15.02 14.89
N GLU A 469 16.39 13.86 14.84
CA GLU A 469 15.86 12.63 14.23
C GLU A 469 14.80 11.93 15.09
N GLY A 470 14.63 12.38 16.33
CA GLY A 470 13.70 11.81 17.31
C GLY A 470 14.33 10.74 18.20
N ASN A 471 15.64 10.51 18.10
CA ASN A 471 16.38 9.62 19.00
C ASN A 471 16.34 10.18 20.44
N ARG A 472 16.38 9.32 21.44
CA ARG A 472 16.44 9.74 22.85
C ARG A 472 17.89 9.89 23.30
N ILE A 473 18.17 10.92 24.08
CA ILE A 473 19.42 11.06 24.85
C ILE A 473 19.05 11.13 26.32
N HIS A 474 19.45 10.13 27.10
CA HIS A 474 19.37 10.17 28.55
C HIS A 474 20.66 10.80 29.09
N TRP A 475 20.52 11.91 29.78
CA TRP A 475 21.61 12.65 30.40
C TRP A 475 21.76 12.26 31.86
N TYR A 476 22.99 11.99 32.27
CA TYR A 476 23.37 11.56 33.61
C TYR A 476 24.43 12.46 34.21
N LYS A 477 24.52 12.50 35.53
CA LYS A 477 25.61 13.17 36.24
C LYS A 477 26.39 12.16 37.06
N LYS A 478 27.72 12.20 36.97
CA LYS A 478 28.58 11.33 37.78
C LYS A 478 28.42 11.63 39.27
N VAL A 479 28.11 10.60 40.05
CA VAL A 479 28.04 10.68 41.51
C VAL A 479 29.46 10.68 42.06
N ALA A 480 29.80 11.69 42.85
CA ALA A 480 31.10 11.75 43.51
C ALA A 480 31.17 10.68 44.62
N GLN A 481 31.98 9.64 44.43
CA GLN A 481 32.37 8.77 45.52
C GLN A 481 33.35 9.50 46.44
N PRO A 482 33.24 9.37 47.77
CA PRO A 482 34.22 9.93 48.70
C PRO A 482 35.56 9.22 48.52
N THR A 483 36.57 9.95 48.06
CA THR A 483 37.93 9.43 47.89
C THR A 483 38.49 9.00 49.25
N THR A 484 38.61 7.70 49.48
CA THR A 484 39.34 7.18 50.64
C THR A 484 40.82 7.15 50.28
N GLU A 485 41.54 8.23 50.57
CA GLU A 485 42.98 8.29 50.35
C GLU A 485 43.70 7.30 51.29
N VAL A 486 44.38 6.32 50.70
CA VAL A 486 45.27 5.42 51.44
C VAL A 486 46.63 6.09 51.55
N THR A 487 46.89 6.69 52.70
CA THR A 487 48.20 7.27 53.04
C THR A 487 49.29 6.22 52.93
N THR A 488 50.25 6.44 52.03
CA THR A 488 51.56 5.77 52.06
C THR A 488 52.57 6.82 52.50
N GLU A 489 53.21 6.60 53.66
CA GLU A 489 54.19 7.53 54.20
C GLU A 489 55.50 7.49 53.39
N GLU A 490 55.85 8.60 52.72
CA GLU A 490 57.25 8.88 52.38
C GLU A 490 57.76 10.05 53.22
N THR A 491 58.92 9.81 53.85
CA THR A 491 59.63 10.81 54.65
C THR A 491 60.38 11.78 53.74
N THR A 492 60.11 13.08 53.83
CA THR A 492 61.06 14.12 53.36
C THR A 492 60.99 15.34 54.28
N VAL A 493 62.15 16.00 54.46
CA VAL A 493 62.44 16.93 55.56
C VAL A 493 61.93 18.37 55.30
N GLU A 494 61.68 19.06 56.42
CA GLU A 494 61.15 20.42 56.55
C GLU A 494 61.82 21.53 55.72
N THR A 495 61.03 22.56 55.37
CA THR A 495 61.31 23.97 55.74
C THR A 495 60.03 24.82 55.54
N THR A 496 59.36 25.18 56.65
CA THR A 496 59.05 26.57 57.10
C THR A 496 58.59 27.58 56.01
N ALA A 497 57.46 28.32 56.06
CA ALA A 497 56.43 28.69 57.06
C ALA A 497 55.29 29.48 56.32
N GLU A 498 54.12 29.90 56.84
CA GLU A 498 53.48 29.87 58.18
C GLU A 498 51.92 30.03 58.05
N THR A 499 51.19 29.85 59.17
CA THR A 499 49.96 30.51 59.72
C THR A 499 48.92 31.17 58.75
N THR A 500 47.59 30.97 58.85
CA THR A 500 46.71 31.04 60.05
C THR A 500 45.41 30.21 59.99
N THR A 501 45.09 29.49 61.08
CA THR A 501 43.78 29.21 61.76
C THR A 501 42.46 29.04 60.96
N SER A 502 41.49 28.21 61.37
CA SER A 502 41.24 27.52 62.67
C SER A 502 40.36 26.26 62.54
N THR A 503 40.60 25.29 63.42
CA THR A 503 39.87 24.01 63.59
C THR A 503 38.93 24.10 64.83
N PRO A 504 38.34 23.00 65.36
CA PRO A 504 36.98 22.50 65.09
C PRO A 504 36.02 22.62 66.31
N GLU A 505 34.84 21.99 66.27
CA GLU A 505 34.54 20.93 67.25
C GLU A 505 33.50 19.89 66.76
N GLU A 506 33.72 18.66 67.23
CA GLU A 506 32.97 17.41 67.05
C GLU A 506 32.01 17.21 68.28
N PRO A 507 31.41 16.03 68.59
CA PRO A 507 31.01 14.88 67.77
C PRO A 507 29.58 14.34 68.06
N LYS A 508 29.22 13.25 67.35
CA LYS A 508 28.87 11.92 67.93
C LYS A 508 27.46 11.30 67.71
N GLN A 509 27.55 10.12 67.08
CA GLN A 509 26.82 8.86 67.30
C GLN A 509 25.35 8.68 66.83
N GLU A 510 25.22 7.69 65.94
CA GLU A 510 24.00 6.90 65.70
C GLU A 510 23.67 6.00 66.91
N GLU A 511 22.39 5.64 67.06
CA GLU A 511 21.99 4.27 67.42
C GLU A 511 20.55 3.97 66.93
N LEU A 512 20.35 2.81 66.30
CA LEU A 512 19.05 2.19 66.05
C LEU A 512 18.69 1.29 67.26
N PRO A 513 17.40 1.09 67.61
CA PRO A 513 16.70 -0.07 67.02
C PRO A 513 15.17 0.03 66.86
N ASN A 514 14.63 -1.04 66.26
CA ASN A 514 13.23 -1.28 65.91
C ASN A 514 12.26 -1.55 67.07
N THR A 515 10.95 -1.57 66.71
CA THR A 515 9.76 -2.20 67.34
C THR A 515 8.88 -1.35 68.27
N GLY A 516 7.55 -1.51 68.17
CA GLY A 516 6.60 -0.98 69.17
C GLY A 516 5.23 -0.53 68.63
N VAL A 517 4.30 -1.47 68.51
CA VAL A 517 2.87 -1.31 68.16
C VAL A 517 2.10 -0.32 69.07
N ALA A 518 1.13 0.48 68.53
CA ALA A 518 -0.29 0.52 68.97
C ALA A 518 -1.08 1.84 68.66
N THR A 519 -2.14 1.70 67.84
CA THR A 519 -3.50 2.33 67.89
C THR A 519 -3.80 3.69 68.54
N THR A 520 -4.52 4.56 67.81
CA THR A 520 -5.84 5.24 68.12
C THR A 520 -6.12 6.23 66.96
N ALA A 521 -7.04 6.04 65.99
CA ALA A 521 -8.52 5.95 65.99
C ALA A 521 -9.29 7.31 66.00
N VAL A 522 -10.26 7.45 65.07
CA VAL A 522 -11.33 8.51 64.95
C VAL A 522 -10.78 9.92 64.55
N THR A 523 -11.29 10.67 63.55
CA THR A 523 -12.68 11.14 63.32
C THR A 523 -13.06 11.42 61.84
N THR A 524 -14.37 11.41 61.56
CA THR A 524 -15.05 11.67 60.28
C THR A 524 -15.83 13.00 60.25
N GLY A 525 -15.93 13.64 59.08
CA GLY A 525 -16.93 14.68 58.73
C GLY A 525 -16.69 16.08 59.34
N LEU A 526 -17.33 17.19 58.93
CA LEU A 526 -18.34 17.52 57.89
C LEU A 526 -17.96 18.92 57.30
N ALA A 527 -18.09 19.24 56.01
CA ALA A 527 -19.28 19.59 55.21
C ALA A 527 -19.94 20.98 55.47
N THR A 528 -20.00 21.82 54.41
CA THR A 528 -21.03 22.87 54.09
C THR A 528 -21.23 24.06 55.06
N LEU A 529 -21.44 25.31 54.62
CA LEU A 529 -22.67 25.85 53.97
C LEU A 529 -22.39 27.25 53.33
N PHE A 530 -22.91 27.57 52.12
CA PHE A 530 -23.99 28.57 51.77
C PHE A 530 -23.76 30.06 52.17
N ALA A 531 -24.28 31.11 51.48
CA ALA A 531 -25.10 31.31 50.27
C ALA A 531 -24.71 32.66 49.58
N GLY A 532 -25.00 32.93 48.30
CA GLY A 532 -26.22 33.64 47.82
C GLY A 532 -26.04 35.19 47.82
N LEU A 533 -26.56 36.06 46.95
CA LEU A 533 -27.49 36.12 45.80
C LEU A 533 -26.97 37.26 44.86
N GLY A 534 -27.42 37.53 43.62
CA GLY A 534 -28.39 36.87 42.75
C GLY A 534 -28.69 37.69 41.47
N LEU A 535 -29.41 37.05 40.53
CA LEU A 535 -30.52 37.58 39.70
C LEU A 535 -30.33 38.76 38.71
N ALA A 536 -30.44 38.44 37.41
CA ALA A 536 -31.37 39.10 36.48
C ALA A 536 -31.70 38.19 35.27
N VAL A 537 -32.95 38.21 34.79
CA VAL A 537 -33.49 37.37 33.69
C VAL A 537 -34.29 38.24 32.71
N SER A 538 -34.19 38.01 31.39
CA SER A 538 -35.18 38.35 30.32
C SER A 538 -34.48 38.44 28.93
N LYS A 539 -35.03 38.06 27.76
CA LYS A 539 -36.17 37.22 27.33
C LYS A 539 -36.07 36.91 25.81
N LYS A 540 -36.44 35.67 25.43
CA LYS A 540 -37.31 35.25 24.30
C LYS A 540 -37.10 35.72 22.83
N LYS A 541 -37.32 34.71 21.95
CA LYS A 541 -37.72 34.75 20.52
C LYS A 541 -36.60 35.12 19.53
N LYS A 542 -36.58 34.55 18.32
CA LYS A 542 -37.63 33.77 17.63
C LYS A 542 -37.05 32.54 16.93
#